data_AF-A0A1D2QB85-F1
#
_entry.id   AF-A0A1D2QB85-F1
#
_cell.length_a   1.000
_cell.length_b   1.000
_cell.length_c   1.000
_cell.angle_alpha   90.00
_cell.angle_beta   90.00
_cell.angle_gamma   90.00
#
_symmetry.space_group_name_H-M   'P 1'
#
loop_
_entity.id
_entity.type
_entity.pdbx_description
1 polymer ?
#
loop_
_entity_poly.entity_id
_entity_poly.type
_entity_poly.pdbx_seq_one_letter_code
_entity_poly.pdbx_strand_id
1 'polypeptide(L)'
;MVAAAVHATVGTTRLHSVQGMGFAVSHHEPTLSATTGVVAEAVSDLPDPSAEPIVAERGEFYEEPVWMVEQYLEPDFKYVESIAERETVQAAHHAAYAARKLLL
;
A
#
# COMPACT_ATOMS: atom_id res chain seq x y z
N MET A 1 2.77 -13.68 1.77
CA MET A 1 2.79 -12.30 1.26
C MET A 1 3.17 -11.36 2.38
N VAL A 2 3.87 -10.27 2.08
CA VAL A 2 4.18 -9.20 3.03
C VAL A 2 3.73 -7.90 2.39
N ALA A 3 2.94 -7.12 3.10
CA ALA A 3 2.54 -5.78 2.68
C ALA A 3 3.19 -4.74 3.60
N ALA A 4 3.48 -3.59 3.02
CA ALA A 4 3.82 -2.39 3.77
C ALA A 4 2.95 -1.25 3.26
N ALA A 5 2.38 -0.48 4.18
CA ALA A 5 1.74 0.79 3.89
C ALA A 5 2.67 1.93 4.32
N VAL A 6 2.73 2.99 3.53
CA VAL A 6 3.53 4.19 3.85
C VAL A 6 2.62 5.40 3.80
N HIS A 7 2.41 6.04 4.94
CA HIS A 7 1.78 7.36 5.00
C HIS A 7 2.87 8.41 4.84
N ALA A 8 2.79 9.22 3.79
CA ALA A 8 3.75 10.26 3.51
C ALA A 8 3.08 11.56 3.10
N THR A 9 3.70 12.68 3.46
CA THR A 9 3.38 13.96 2.83
C THR A 9 4.16 14.06 1.52
N VAL A 10 3.47 14.44 0.45
CA VAL A 10 4.03 14.50 -0.90
C VAL A 10 3.89 15.91 -1.47
N GLY A 11 4.90 16.32 -2.22
CA GLY A 11 4.85 17.53 -3.04
C GLY A 11 4.35 17.21 -4.43
N THR A 12 4.55 18.13 -5.37
CA THR A 12 4.15 17.91 -6.77
C THR A 12 4.95 16.79 -7.46
N THR A 13 6.23 16.64 -7.11
CA THR A 13 7.15 15.72 -7.81
C THR A 13 8.01 14.87 -6.89
N ARG A 14 7.84 14.96 -5.57
CA ARG A 14 8.68 14.23 -4.61
C ARG A 14 7.95 13.94 -3.31
N LEU A 15 8.39 12.90 -2.62
CA LEU A 15 8.08 12.67 -1.22
C LEU A 15 8.75 13.76 -0.36
N HIS A 16 7.99 14.37 0.55
CA HIS A 16 8.51 15.36 1.50
C HIS A 16 8.93 14.72 2.81
N SER A 17 8.07 13.88 3.38
CA SER A 17 8.36 13.17 4.63
C SER A 17 7.46 11.95 4.79
N VAL A 18 7.99 10.88 5.37
CA VAL A 18 7.21 9.74 5.82
C VAL A 18 6.70 10.02 7.23
N GLN A 19 5.38 9.94 7.42
CA GLN A 19 4.71 10.14 8.70
C GLN A 19 4.55 8.83 9.48
N GLY A 20 4.41 7.72 8.76
CA GLY A 20 4.26 6.40 9.36
C GLY A 20 4.41 5.28 8.34
N MET A 21 4.69 4.09 8.85
CA MET A 21 4.66 2.85 8.08
C MET A 21 3.92 1.79 8.88
N GLY A 22 3.10 0.99 8.20
CA GLY A 22 2.43 -0.17 8.76
C GLY A 22 2.80 -1.42 7.99
N PHE A 23 2.80 -2.58 8.64
CA PHE A 23 3.25 -3.83 8.04
C PHE A 23 2.29 -4.98 8.36
N ALA A 24 2.09 -5.86 7.39
CA ALA A 24 1.30 -7.06 7.59
C ALA A 24 1.87 -8.25 6.83
N VAL A 25 1.63 -9.45 7.34
CA VAL A 25 2.09 -10.72 6.76
C VAL A 25 0.92 -11.67 6.65
N SER A 26 0.75 -12.28 5.47
CA SER A 26 -0.24 -13.33 5.24
C SER A 26 0.42 -14.59 4.70
N HIS A 27 0.02 -15.75 5.20
CA HIS A 27 0.50 -17.05 4.73
C HIS A 27 -0.42 -17.71 3.70
N HIS A 28 -1.51 -17.04 3.33
CA HIS A 28 -2.44 -17.52 2.32
C HIS A 28 -1.85 -17.45 0.90
N GLU A 29 -2.40 -18.24 -0.02
CA GLU A 29 -2.10 -18.12 -1.44
C GLU A 29 -2.50 -16.73 -1.98
N PRO A 30 -1.73 -16.18 -2.93
CA PRO A 30 -1.95 -14.84 -3.47
C PRO A 30 -3.18 -14.82 -4.40
N THR A 31 -4.33 -14.48 -3.82
CA THR A 31 -5.60 -14.19 -4.51
C THR A 31 -5.96 -12.72 -4.31
N LEU A 32 -6.82 -12.13 -5.15
CA LEU A 32 -7.24 -10.73 -4.98
C LEU A 32 -7.70 -10.43 -3.54
N SER A 33 -8.59 -11.25 -3.00
CA SER A 33 -9.11 -11.09 -1.63
C SER A 33 -8.03 -11.23 -0.54
N ALA A 34 -7.09 -12.15 -0.71
CA ALA A 34 -6.00 -12.31 0.26
C ALA A 34 -4.98 -11.15 0.17
N THR A 35 -4.73 -10.64 -1.03
CA THR A 35 -3.85 -9.50 -1.29
C THR A 35 -4.45 -8.20 -0.75
N THR A 36 -5.73 -7.93 -1.03
CA THR A 36 -6.42 -6.76 -0.46
C THR A 36 -6.54 -6.86 1.06
N GLY A 37 -6.78 -8.06 1.60
CA GLY A 37 -6.81 -8.29 3.05
C GLY A 37 -5.50 -7.94 3.76
N VAL A 38 -4.35 -8.41 3.25
CA VAL A 38 -3.05 -8.08 3.86
C VAL A 38 -2.68 -6.59 3.67
N VAL A 39 -3.12 -5.96 2.58
CA VAL A 39 -2.96 -4.51 2.39
C VAL A 39 -3.81 -3.73 3.40
N ALA A 40 -5.08 -4.09 3.58
CA ALA A 40 -5.97 -3.44 4.54
C ALA A 40 -5.42 -3.53 5.98
N GLU A 41 -4.85 -4.68 6.34
CA GLU A 41 -4.17 -4.86 7.63
C GLU A 41 -2.96 -3.94 7.78
N ALA A 42 -2.09 -3.86 6.75
CA ALA A 42 -0.93 -2.97 6.78
C ALA A 42 -1.32 -1.49 6.84
N VAL A 43 -2.41 -1.08 6.19
CA VAL A 43 -2.95 0.29 6.27
C VAL A 43 -3.51 0.58 7.66
N SER A 44 -4.19 -0.40 8.28
CA SER A 44 -4.76 -0.26 9.63
C SER A 44 -3.69 -0.15 10.73
N ASP A 45 -2.47 -0.62 10.45
CA ASP A 45 -1.30 -0.51 11.35
C ASP A 45 -0.61 0.88 11.29
N LEU A 46 -1.09 1.81 10.46
CA LEU A 46 -0.56 3.16 10.43
C LEU A 46 -0.92 3.95 11.71
N PRO A 47 -0.01 4.81 12.22
CA PRO A 47 -0.20 5.56 13.47
C PRO A 47 -1.36 6.57 13.46
N ASP A 48 -1.83 6.93 12.26
CA ASP A 48 -3.08 7.64 12.01
C ASP A 48 -3.56 7.13 10.65
N PRO A 49 -4.53 6.18 10.59
CA PRO A 49 -5.03 5.65 9.33
C PRO A 49 -5.74 6.80 8.62
N SER A 50 -4.99 7.51 7.78
CA SER A 50 -5.48 8.70 7.11
C SER A 50 -6.64 8.31 6.20
N ALA A 51 -7.69 9.12 6.17
CA ALA A 51 -8.79 8.99 5.20
C ALA A 51 -8.36 9.34 3.75
N GLU A 52 -7.05 9.41 3.52
CA GLU A 52 -6.45 9.68 2.22
C GLU A 52 -6.54 8.43 1.34
N PRO A 53 -6.57 8.59 0.01
CA PRO A 53 -6.68 7.45 -0.89
C PRO A 53 -5.46 6.54 -0.76
N ILE A 54 -5.71 5.23 -0.73
CA ILE A 54 -4.66 4.23 -0.93
C ILE A 54 -4.22 4.30 -2.38
N VAL A 55 -2.90 4.41 -2.58
CA VAL A 55 -2.30 4.46 -3.92
C VAL A 55 -1.42 3.23 -4.14
N ALA A 56 -1.58 2.56 -5.28
CA ALA A 56 -0.77 1.40 -5.66
C ALA A 56 -0.29 1.45 -7.12
N GLU A 57 0.71 0.64 -7.43
CA GLU A 57 1.16 0.45 -8.81
C GLU A 57 0.24 -0.50 -9.58
N ARG A 58 0.17 -0.33 -10.91
CA ARG A 58 -0.55 -1.29 -11.76
C ARG A 58 0.13 -2.66 -11.66
N GLY A 59 -0.69 -3.69 -11.48
CA GLY A 59 -0.23 -5.07 -11.29
C GLY A 59 -0.23 -5.54 -9.84
N GLU A 60 -0.21 -4.64 -8.85
CA GLU A 60 -0.29 -4.98 -7.42
C GLU A 60 -1.56 -5.79 -7.09
N PHE A 61 -2.67 -5.45 -7.74
CA PHE A 61 -3.94 -6.14 -7.64
C PHE A 61 -4.34 -6.83 -8.94
N TYR A 62 -3.38 -7.47 -9.62
CA TYR A 62 -3.62 -8.28 -10.82
C TYR A 62 -4.28 -7.52 -11.99
N GLU A 63 -3.99 -6.21 -12.09
CA GLU A 63 -4.59 -5.30 -13.08
C GLU A 63 -6.12 -5.15 -12.99
N GLU A 64 -6.71 -5.54 -11.85
CA GLU A 64 -8.14 -5.38 -11.62
C GLU A 64 -8.55 -3.90 -11.63
N PRO A 65 -9.76 -3.58 -12.11
CA PRO A 65 -10.22 -2.21 -12.18
C PRO A 65 -10.41 -1.62 -10.78
N VAL A 66 -10.22 -0.30 -10.64
CA VAL A 66 -10.28 0.44 -9.38
C VAL A 66 -11.53 0.09 -8.56
N TRP A 67 -12.71 0.14 -9.20
CA TRP A 67 -14.00 -0.16 -8.54
C TRP A 67 -14.09 -1.59 -7.97
N MET A 68 -13.30 -2.53 -8.48
CA MET A 68 -13.27 -3.90 -7.96
C MET A 68 -12.35 -4.01 -6.75
N VAL A 69 -11.19 -3.35 -6.77
CA VAL A 69 -10.26 -3.31 -5.64
C VAL A 69 -10.85 -2.53 -4.47
N GLU A 70 -11.49 -1.40 -4.74
CA GLU A 70 -12.20 -0.55 -3.76
C GLU A 70 -13.23 -1.32 -2.94
N GLN A 71 -13.88 -2.35 -3.51
CA GLN A 71 -14.85 -3.15 -2.75
C GLN A 71 -14.24 -3.91 -1.56
N TYR A 72 -12.92 -4.08 -1.54
CA TYR A 72 -12.19 -4.77 -0.48
C TYR A 72 -11.44 -3.83 0.47
N LEU A 73 -11.40 -2.53 0.18
CA LEU A 73 -10.68 -1.53 0.95
C LEU A 73 -11.68 -0.53 1.54
N GLU A 74 -11.45 -0.09 2.78
CA GLU A 74 -12.31 0.94 3.39
C GLU A 74 -12.01 2.36 2.86
N PRO A 75 -10.73 2.77 2.68
CA PRO A 75 -10.40 4.05 2.06
C PRO A 75 -10.61 4.03 0.54
N ASP A 76 -10.75 5.23 -0.05
CA ASP A 76 -10.69 5.42 -1.50
C ASP A 76 -9.41 4.78 -2.08
N PHE A 77 -9.48 4.27 -3.30
CA PHE A 77 -8.33 3.62 -3.93
C PHE A 77 -8.08 4.16 -5.33
N LYS A 78 -6.80 4.31 -5.68
CA LYS A 78 -6.40 4.61 -7.05
C LYS A 78 -5.06 4.01 -7.41
N TYR A 79 -4.81 3.90 -8.70
CA TYR A 79 -3.47 3.63 -9.21
C TYR A 79 -2.67 4.93 -9.31
N VAL A 80 -1.34 4.83 -9.25
CA VAL A 80 -0.40 5.97 -9.38
C VAL A 80 -0.72 6.84 -10.60
N GLU A 81 -0.82 8.14 -10.37
CA GLU A 81 -1.05 9.19 -11.37
C GLU A 81 0.09 10.24 -11.40
N SER A 82 0.77 10.45 -10.26
CA SER A 82 1.84 11.44 -10.13
C SER A 82 3.22 10.83 -9.84
N ILE A 83 4.28 11.62 -10.06
CA ILE A 83 5.65 11.21 -9.71
C ILE A 83 5.75 11.01 -8.19
N ALA A 84 5.15 11.88 -7.40
CA ALA A 84 5.26 11.83 -5.95
C ALA A 84 4.58 10.58 -5.35
N GLU A 85 3.44 10.18 -5.92
CA GLU A 85 2.78 8.90 -5.60
C GLU A 85 3.65 7.72 -5.96
N ARG A 86 4.26 7.72 -7.16
CA ARG A 86 5.17 6.65 -7.56
C ARG A 86 6.35 6.50 -6.59
N GLU A 87 6.97 7.60 -6.20
CA GLU A 87 8.07 7.59 -5.22
C GLU A 87 7.60 7.05 -3.86
N THR A 88 6.36 7.32 -3.47
CA THR A 88 5.76 6.82 -2.22
C THR A 88 5.49 5.31 -2.28
N VAL A 89 4.95 4.83 -3.40
CA VAL A 89 4.77 3.39 -3.64
C VAL A 89 6.12 2.66 -3.65
N GLN A 90 7.14 3.25 -4.28
CA GLN A 90 8.51 2.70 -4.24
C GLN A 90 9.05 2.64 -2.81
N ALA A 91 8.82 3.66 -1.97
CA ALA A 91 9.19 3.59 -0.56
C ALA A 91 8.49 2.42 0.16
N ALA A 92 7.20 2.20 -0.11
CA ALA A 92 6.44 1.07 0.42
C ALA A 92 7.01 -0.29 -0.05
N HIS A 93 7.41 -0.41 -1.32
CA HIS A 93 8.06 -1.63 -1.82
C HIS A 93 9.37 -1.95 -1.10
N HIS A 94 10.22 -0.94 -0.91
CA HIS A 94 11.47 -1.12 -0.17
C HIS A 94 11.20 -1.54 1.29
N ALA A 95 10.20 -0.92 1.92
CA ALA A 95 9.78 -1.25 3.27
C ALA A 95 9.24 -2.69 3.36
N ALA A 96 8.38 -3.11 2.43
CA ALA A 96 7.84 -4.47 2.36
C ALA A 96 8.94 -5.50 2.13
N TYR A 97 9.91 -5.21 1.27
CA TYR A 97 11.04 -6.11 1.02
C TYR A 97 11.95 -6.24 2.25
N ALA A 98 12.20 -5.15 2.97
CA ALA A 98 12.95 -5.16 4.23
C ALA A 98 12.19 -5.94 5.32
N ALA A 99 10.90 -5.66 5.51
CA ALA A 99 10.04 -6.38 6.46
C ALA A 99 10.00 -7.87 6.16
N ARG A 100 9.88 -8.25 4.87
CA ARG A 100 9.95 -9.64 4.44
C ARG A 100 11.23 -10.31 4.90
N LYS A 101 12.39 -9.67 4.76
CA LYS A 101 13.68 -10.23 5.21
C LYS A 101 13.79 -10.39 6.73
N LEU A 102 13.05 -9.60 7.49
CA LEU A 102 13.08 -9.65 8.96
C LEU A 102 12.08 -10.65 9.52
N LEU A 103 10.92 -10.78 8.88
CA LEU A 103 9.78 -11.55 9.38
C LEU A 103 9.66 -12.95 8.77
N LEU A 104 10.27 -13.21 7.61
CA LEU A 104 10.21 -14.48 6.86
C LEU A 104 11.60 -14.95 6.40
#